data_AF-A0A101JBV1-F1
#
_entry.id   AF-A0A101JBV1-F1
#
_cell.length_a   1.000
_cell.length_b   1.000
_cell.length_c   1.000
_cell.angle_alpha   90.00
_cell.angle_beta   90.00
_cell.angle_gamma   90.00
#
_symmetry.space_group_name_H-M   'P 1'
#
loop_
_entity.id
_entity.type
_entity.pdbx_description
1 polymer ?
#
loop_
_entity_poly.entity_id
_entity_poly.type
_entity_poly.pdbx_seq_one_letter_code
_entity_poly.pdbx_strand_id
1 'polypeptide(L)'
;MGEQSKKCIDVPHANPANNVVMTIYTCQFPQVPNQLWWDTGSEPGYYNIFTLYGAVEKCLTVLNASTADNAAIIQFDCNGGDNEEWYVNHRSGQTAGYYEIINHKSRKCLTVKNRGTANGSTLLQFTCNGGTNQSWFW
;
A
#
# COMPACT_ATOMS: atom_id res chain seq x y z
N MET A 1 4.11 7.81 1.60
CA MET A 1 3.19 8.75 2.30
C MET A 1 2.07 9.21 1.35
N GLY A 2 0.80 9.21 1.74
CA GLY A 2 -0.31 9.58 0.84
C GLY A 2 -0.37 11.08 0.50
N GLU A 3 -0.68 11.41 -0.75
CA GLU A 3 -0.74 12.80 -1.24
C GLU A 3 -1.83 13.61 -0.53
N GLN A 4 -3.03 13.04 -0.40
CA GLN A 4 -4.17 13.74 0.20
C GLN A 4 -4.05 13.88 1.73
N SER A 5 -3.62 12.82 2.40
CA SER A 5 -3.65 12.75 3.87
C SER A 5 -2.35 13.21 4.53
N LYS A 6 -1.23 13.20 3.79
CA LYS A 6 0.13 13.37 4.32
C LYS A 6 0.45 12.35 5.44
N LYS A 7 -0.17 11.17 5.36
CA LYS A 7 -0.02 10.06 6.32
C LYS A 7 0.65 8.87 5.66
N CYS A 8 1.27 8.02 6.47
CA CYS A 8 2.03 6.87 6.01
C CYS A 8 1.14 5.62 6.02
N ILE A 9 1.42 4.69 5.12
CA ILE A 9 0.85 3.33 5.16
C ILE A 9 1.35 2.71 6.48
N ASP A 10 0.44 2.16 7.26
CA ASP A 10 0.69 1.73 8.63
C ASP A 10 0.08 0.34 8.86
N VAL A 11 0.90 -0.56 9.42
CA VAL A 11 0.42 -1.79 10.07
C VAL A 11 -0.12 -1.40 11.46
N PRO A 12 -1.45 -1.44 11.69
CA PRO A 12 -2.05 -0.95 12.92
C PRO A 12 -1.48 -1.62 14.16
N HIS A 13 -1.12 -0.79 15.15
CA HIS A 13 -0.54 -1.24 16.42
C HIS A 13 0.72 -2.10 16.26
N ALA A 14 1.36 -2.04 15.09
CA ALA A 14 2.48 -2.89 14.74
C ALA A 14 2.16 -4.39 14.94
N ASN A 15 0.91 -4.81 14.70
CA ASN A 15 0.49 -6.19 14.89
C ASN A 15 1.10 -7.08 13.79
N PRO A 16 1.88 -8.15 14.10
CA PRO A 16 2.50 -9.02 13.10
C PRO A 16 1.56 -10.09 12.51
N ALA A 17 0.30 -10.18 12.93
CA ALA A 17 -0.59 -11.24 12.46
C ALA A 17 -0.92 -11.12 10.96
N ASN A 18 -1.14 -12.24 10.29
CA ASN A 18 -1.74 -12.23 8.95
C ASN A 18 -3.15 -11.66 8.99
N ASN A 19 -3.60 -11.12 7.85
CA ASN A 19 -4.94 -10.55 7.67
C ASN A 19 -5.20 -9.28 8.50
N VAL A 20 -4.17 -8.65 9.05
CA VAL A 20 -4.28 -7.30 9.61
C VAL A 20 -4.53 -6.34 8.46
N VAL A 21 -5.64 -5.58 8.52
CA VAL A 21 -6.00 -4.59 7.50
C VAL A 21 -5.12 -3.35 7.66
N MET A 22 -4.53 -2.90 6.56
CA MET A 22 -3.66 -1.73 6.54
C MET A 22 -4.46 -0.44 6.71
N THR A 23 -3.86 0.53 7.40
CA THR A 23 -4.43 1.86 7.58
C THR A 23 -3.45 2.94 7.17
N ILE A 24 -3.89 4.20 7.22
CA ILE A 24 -2.98 5.34 7.27
C ILE A 24 -2.84 5.86 8.70
N TYR A 25 -1.64 6.28 9.05
CA TYR A 25 -1.38 6.92 10.34
C TYR A 25 -0.39 8.08 10.19
N THR A 26 -0.37 8.98 11.16
CA THR A 26 0.65 10.04 11.22
C THR A 26 2.04 9.42 11.02
N CYS A 27 2.78 9.92 10.03
CA CYS A 27 4.12 9.44 9.75
C CYS A 27 5.03 9.70 10.96
N GLN A 28 5.71 8.66 11.44
CA GLN A 28 6.62 8.75 12.58
C GLN A 28 8.06 8.45 12.10
N PHE A 29 8.99 9.39 12.30
CA PHE A 29 10.40 9.25 11.90
C PHE A 29 11.34 9.71 13.04
N PRO A 30 12.55 9.14 13.18
CA PRO A 30 13.13 8.07 12.35
C PRO A 30 12.72 6.66 12.80
N GLN A 31 12.38 5.80 11.82
CA GLN A 31 12.18 4.34 11.92
C GLN A 31 11.13 3.79 12.92
N VAL A 32 9.84 3.91 12.57
CA VAL A 32 8.85 2.94 13.06
C VAL A 32 8.69 1.81 12.03
N PRO A 33 9.11 0.56 12.33
CA PRO A 33 9.13 -0.52 11.33
C PRO A 33 7.76 -0.79 10.67
N ASN A 34 6.68 -0.58 11.43
CA ASN A 34 5.31 -0.74 10.96
C ASN A 34 4.83 0.33 9.95
N GLN A 35 5.66 1.32 9.59
CA GLN A 35 5.40 2.30 8.51
C GLN A 35 6.52 2.35 7.46
N LEU A 36 7.51 1.46 7.55
CA LEU A 36 8.59 1.36 6.56
C LEU A 36 8.23 0.32 5.51
N TRP A 37 8.26 0.77 4.25
CA TRP A 37 7.92 -0.02 3.09
C TRP A 37 9.03 0.08 2.06
N TRP A 38 9.43 -1.04 1.48
CA TRP A 38 10.42 -1.09 0.40
C TRP A 38 9.95 -2.07 -0.66
N ASP A 39 10.32 -1.82 -1.91
CA ASP A 39 10.11 -2.74 -3.01
C ASP A 39 11.44 -3.33 -3.49
N THR A 40 11.40 -4.49 -4.14
CA THR A 40 12.59 -5.17 -4.69
C THR A 40 13.05 -4.62 -6.03
N GLY A 41 12.46 -3.53 -6.53
CA GLY A 41 12.66 -3.03 -7.88
C GLY A 41 13.75 -1.98 -8.01
N SER A 42 14.50 -2.07 -9.11
CA SER A 42 15.39 -1.01 -9.57
C SER A 42 15.11 -0.60 -11.03
N GLU A 43 14.09 -1.18 -11.66
CA GLU A 43 13.71 -1.03 -13.07
C GLU A 43 12.18 -0.90 -13.20
N PRO A 44 11.62 -0.57 -14.37
CA PRO A 44 10.16 -0.65 -14.57
C PRO A 44 9.67 -2.11 -14.49
N GLY A 45 8.87 -2.46 -13.48
CA GLY A 45 8.34 -3.82 -13.31
C GLY A 45 7.43 -3.99 -12.10
N TYR A 46 6.76 -5.14 -11.99
CA TYR A 46 5.98 -5.50 -10.79
C TYR A 46 6.92 -6.04 -9.72
N TYR A 47 6.78 -5.53 -8.50
CA TYR A 47 7.60 -5.90 -7.35
C TYR A 47 6.71 -6.11 -6.13
N ASN A 48 7.13 -7.00 -5.24
CA ASN A 48 6.51 -7.08 -3.93
C ASN A 48 6.82 -5.79 -3.15
N ILE A 49 5.81 -5.25 -2.46
CA ILE A 49 6.00 -4.17 -1.50
C ILE A 49 6.01 -4.80 -0.11
N PHE A 50 7.16 -4.73 0.54
CA PHE A 50 7.44 -5.36 1.82
C PHE A 50 7.29 -4.34 2.94
N THR A 51 6.74 -4.78 4.07
CA THR A 51 6.94 -4.12 5.37
C THR A 51 7.94 -4.91 6.18
N LEU A 52 8.86 -4.20 6.84
CA LEU A 52 9.76 -4.78 7.83
C LEU A 52 9.09 -4.66 9.21
N TYR A 53 8.52 -5.74 9.73
CA TYR A 53 8.17 -5.81 11.15
C TYR A 53 8.60 -7.14 11.77
N GLY A 54 9.51 -7.07 12.75
CA GLY A 54 9.82 -8.20 13.63
C GLY A 54 10.58 -9.38 12.98
N ALA A 55 11.54 -9.09 12.10
CA ALA A 55 12.39 -10.08 11.39
C ALA A 55 11.66 -11.02 10.40
N VAL A 56 10.38 -10.79 10.14
CA VAL A 56 9.61 -11.49 9.10
C VAL A 56 9.16 -10.48 8.06
N GLU A 57 9.54 -10.70 6.81
CA GLU A 57 9.06 -9.93 5.68
C GLU A 57 7.62 -10.32 5.38
N LYS A 58 6.71 -9.35 5.48
CA LYS A 58 5.32 -9.52 5.06
C LYS A 58 5.05 -8.66 3.85
N CYS A 59 4.19 -9.18 2.99
CA CYS A 59 3.82 -8.53 1.75
C CYS A 59 2.55 -7.70 1.97
N LEU A 60 2.49 -6.54 1.32
CA LEU A 60 1.25 -5.79 1.14
C LEU A 60 0.36 -6.59 0.19
N THR A 61 -0.78 -7.09 0.66
CA THR A 61 -1.54 -8.12 -0.05
C THR A 61 -3.00 -7.71 -0.22
N VAL A 62 -3.57 -7.94 -1.40
CA VAL A 62 -5.01 -7.86 -1.61
C VAL A 62 -5.67 -9.12 -1.03
N LEU A 63 -6.60 -8.93 -0.09
CA LEU A 63 -7.28 -10.03 0.60
C LEU A 63 -7.96 -10.98 -0.38
N ASN A 64 -7.75 -12.29 -0.17
CA ASN A 64 -8.29 -13.39 -0.97
C ASN A 64 -8.00 -13.31 -2.47
N ALA A 65 -6.94 -12.59 -2.87
CA ALA A 65 -6.60 -12.34 -4.28
C ALA A 65 -7.78 -11.78 -5.09
N SER A 66 -8.66 -11.01 -4.45
CA SER A 66 -9.85 -10.46 -5.09
C SER A 66 -9.48 -9.45 -6.16
N THR A 67 -10.27 -9.38 -7.23
CA THR A 67 -10.19 -8.32 -8.24
C THR A 67 -11.32 -7.29 -8.09
N ALA A 68 -12.21 -7.46 -7.10
CA ALA A 68 -13.33 -6.56 -6.85
C ALA A 68 -12.87 -5.24 -6.22
N ASP A 69 -13.60 -4.15 -6.51
CA ASP A 69 -13.42 -2.90 -5.78
C ASP A 69 -13.74 -3.10 -4.31
N ASN A 70 -13.06 -2.32 -3.47
CA ASN A 70 -13.20 -2.36 -2.01
C ASN A 70 -12.68 -3.64 -1.33
N ALA A 71 -11.95 -4.50 -2.06
CA ALA A 71 -11.19 -5.56 -1.40
C ALA A 71 -10.13 -4.93 -0.48
N ALA A 72 -10.04 -5.44 0.74
CA ALA A 72 -9.14 -4.91 1.76
C ALA A 72 -7.68 -5.16 1.39
N ILE A 73 -6.83 -4.20 1.76
CA ILE A 73 -5.38 -4.41 1.76
C ILE A 73 -4.97 -4.87 3.15
N ILE A 74 -4.27 -5.98 3.20
CA ILE A 74 -3.77 -6.60 4.42
C ILE A 74 -2.26 -6.75 4.35
N GLN A 75 -1.65 -7.15 5.46
CA GLN A 75 -0.37 -7.85 5.41
C GLN A 75 -0.61 -9.36 5.43
N PHE A 76 0.21 -10.08 4.70
CA PHE A 76 0.20 -11.54 4.70
C PHE A 76 1.63 -12.07 4.52
N ASP A 77 1.86 -13.31 4.93
CA ASP A 77 3.13 -13.98 4.66
C ASP A 77 3.29 -14.15 3.15
N CYS A 78 4.39 -13.64 2.60
CA CYS A 78 4.65 -13.67 1.17
C CYS A 78 4.63 -15.11 0.65
N ASN A 79 3.90 -15.35 -0.45
CA ASN A 79 3.72 -16.69 -1.03
C ASN A 79 3.92 -16.75 -2.55
N GLY A 80 4.36 -15.66 -3.17
CA GLY A 80 4.58 -15.54 -4.62
C GLY A 80 3.31 -15.28 -5.43
N GLY A 81 2.25 -14.80 -4.78
CA GLY A 81 0.97 -14.52 -5.44
C GLY A 81 0.93 -13.17 -6.16
N ASP A 82 0.32 -13.12 -7.34
CA ASP A 82 0.11 -11.87 -8.10
C ASP A 82 -0.72 -10.80 -7.35
N ASN A 83 -1.43 -11.18 -6.29
CA ASN A 83 -2.18 -10.29 -5.41
C ASN A 83 -1.33 -9.59 -4.34
N GLU A 84 -0.03 -9.89 -4.28
CA GLU A 84 0.93 -9.23 -3.38
C GLU A 84 2.06 -8.49 -4.13
N GLU A 85 2.06 -8.59 -5.46
CA GLU A 85 2.92 -7.84 -6.36
C GLU A 85 2.26 -6.51 -6.78
N TRP A 86 3.06 -5.46 -6.88
CA TRP A 86 2.64 -4.09 -7.16
C TRP A 86 3.55 -3.41 -8.17
N TYR A 87 2.96 -2.56 -9.01
CA TYR A 87 3.66 -1.67 -9.92
C TYR A 87 3.57 -0.25 -9.40
N VAL A 88 4.73 0.37 -9.13
CA VAL A 88 4.82 1.78 -8.76
C VAL A 88 4.95 2.59 -10.04
N ASN A 89 3.88 3.27 -10.42
CA ASN A 89 3.77 3.96 -11.69
C ASN A 89 3.64 5.47 -11.49
N HIS A 90 4.50 6.25 -12.16
CA HIS A 90 4.32 7.69 -12.22
C HIS A 90 3.38 8.04 -13.37
N ARG A 91 2.22 8.61 -13.07
CA ARG A 91 1.28 9.06 -14.09
C ARG A 91 1.56 10.52 -14.49
N SER A 92 1.48 10.80 -15.79
CA SER A 92 1.53 12.18 -16.28
C SER A 92 0.44 13.03 -15.62
N GLY A 93 0.83 14.17 -15.04
CA GLY A 93 -0.06 15.07 -14.28
C GLY A 93 -0.11 14.84 -12.77
N GLN A 94 0.57 13.81 -12.23
CA GLN A 94 0.80 13.72 -10.78
C GLN A 94 1.85 14.73 -10.32
N THR A 95 1.71 15.19 -9.07
CA THR A 95 2.76 15.97 -8.39
C THR A 95 4.06 15.17 -8.39
N ALA A 96 5.18 15.80 -8.75
CA ALA A 96 6.48 15.14 -8.75
C ALA A 96 6.76 14.43 -7.40
N GLY A 97 7.23 13.18 -7.49
CA GLY A 97 7.48 12.33 -6.34
C GLY A 97 6.26 11.56 -5.82
N TYR A 98 5.08 11.70 -6.44
CA TYR A 98 3.91 10.88 -6.13
C TYR A 98 3.58 9.91 -7.26
N TYR A 99 3.18 8.70 -6.87
CA TYR A 99 2.98 7.56 -7.76
C TYR A 99 1.64 6.87 -7.47
N GLU A 100 1.08 6.21 -8.47
CA GLU A 100 0.06 5.18 -8.28
C GLU A 100 0.76 3.86 -7.92
N ILE A 101 0.25 3.16 -6.90
CA ILE A 101 0.71 1.82 -6.52
C ILE A 101 -0.37 0.83 -6.98
N ILE A 102 -0.07 0.05 -8.02
CA ILE A 102 -1.06 -0.71 -8.81
C ILE A 102 -0.85 -2.21 -8.62
N ASN A 103 -1.85 -2.94 -8.14
CA ASN A 103 -1.72 -4.38 -7.94
C ASN A 103 -1.57 -5.12 -9.27
N HIS A 104 -0.67 -6.12 -9.33
CA HIS A 104 -0.40 -6.90 -10.53
C HIS A 104 -1.62 -7.68 -11.02
N LYS A 105 -2.29 -8.41 -10.12
CA LYS A 105 -3.47 -9.21 -10.47
C LYS A 105 -4.65 -8.38 -10.96
N SER A 106 -5.07 -7.41 -10.17
CA SER A 106 -6.33 -6.69 -10.38
C SER A 106 -6.20 -5.46 -11.27
N ARG A 107 -4.97 -4.94 -11.44
CA ARG A 107 -4.68 -3.65 -12.07
C ARG A 107 -5.37 -2.47 -11.39
N LYS A 108 -5.67 -2.61 -10.09
CA LYS A 108 -6.31 -1.58 -9.26
C LYS A 108 -5.32 -0.93 -8.31
N CYS A 109 -5.65 0.30 -7.91
CA CYS A 109 -4.76 1.15 -7.14
C CYS A 109 -4.94 0.96 -5.64
N LEU A 110 -3.84 1.01 -4.90
CA LEU A 110 -3.82 1.17 -3.45
C LEU A 110 -4.53 2.49 -3.08
N THR A 111 -5.63 2.37 -2.36
CA THR A 111 -6.58 3.48 -2.17
C THR A 111 -6.92 3.66 -0.70
N VAL A 112 -6.91 4.90 -0.22
CA VAL A 112 -7.52 5.23 1.07
C VAL A 112 -9.04 5.25 0.91
N LYS A 113 -9.73 4.41 1.69
CA LYS A 113 -11.20 4.27 1.65
C LYS A 113 -11.89 5.62 1.87
N ASN A 114 -12.91 5.91 1.06
CA ASN A 114 -13.75 7.10 1.16
C ASN A 114 -12.96 8.43 1.24
N ARG A 115 -11.73 8.49 0.68
CA ARG A 115 -10.85 9.66 0.80
C ARG A 115 -10.59 10.07 2.26
N GLY A 116 -10.59 9.13 3.19
CA GLY A 116 -10.33 9.40 4.61
C GLY A 116 -8.96 10.05 4.84
N THR A 117 -8.89 10.96 5.83
CA THR A 117 -7.63 11.63 6.22
C THR A 117 -7.29 11.45 7.69
N ALA A 118 -8.18 10.82 8.47
CA ALA A 118 -7.95 10.53 9.87
C ALA A 118 -6.99 9.35 10.06
N ASN A 119 -6.28 9.33 11.18
CA ASN A 119 -5.53 8.15 11.61
C ASN A 119 -6.46 6.93 11.71
N GLY A 120 -6.01 5.79 11.23
CA GLY A 120 -6.81 4.56 11.17
C GLY A 120 -7.75 4.47 9.96
N SER A 121 -7.74 5.44 9.03
CA SER A 121 -8.49 5.27 7.78
C SER A 121 -7.92 4.08 7.01
N THR A 122 -8.79 3.13 6.64
CA THR A 122 -8.38 1.84 6.06
C THR A 122 -7.98 1.94 4.59
N LEU A 123 -7.09 1.04 4.16
CA LEU A 123 -6.71 0.86 2.77
C LEU A 123 -7.50 -0.27 2.09
N LEU A 124 -7.79 -0.06 0.81
CA LEU A 124 -8.45 -1.01 -0.08
C LEU A 124 -7.86 -0.89 -1.49
N GLN A 125 -8.16 -1.84 -2.36
CA GLN A 125 -7.98 -1.63 -3.79
C GLN A 125 -9.23 -0.99 -4.40
N PHE A 126 -9.03 -0.08 -5.35
CA PHE A 126 -10.11 0.49 -6.13
C PHE A 126 -9.63 0.80 -7.55
N THR A 127 -10.56 0.79 -8.50
CA THR A 127 -10.33 1.24 -9.87
C THR A 127 -9.52 2.54 -9.89
N CYS A 128 -8.37 2.54 -10.59
CA CYS A 128 -7.48 3.68 -10.68
C CYS A 128 -8.17 4.85 -11.37
N ASN A 129 -8.25 6.01 -10.70
CA ASN A 129 -8.94 7.19 -11.20
C ASN A 129 -8.10 8.48 -11.10
N GLY A 130 -6.82 8.37 -10.71
CA GLY A 130 -5.93 9.52 -10.54
C GLY A 130 -6.28 10.40 -9.33
N GLY A 131 -7.14 9.93 -8.42
CA GLY A 131 -7.48 10.64 -7.21
C GLY A 131 -6.29 10.74 -6.25
N THR A 132 -6.15 11.87 -5.55
CA THR A 132 -5.08 12.09 -4.55
C THR A 132 -5.10 11.11 -3.37
N ASN A 133 -6.21 10.39 -3.15
CA ASN A 133 -6.31 9.29 -2.18
C ASN A 133 -5.77 7.94 -2.70
N GLN A 134 -5.31 7.90 -3.96
CA GLN A 134 -4.63 6.77 -4.61
C GLN A 134 -3.17 7.10 -4.97
N SER A 135 -2.69 8.24 -4.49
CA SER A 135 -1.41 8.84 -4.85
C SER A 135 -0.48 8.81 -3.66
N TRP A 136 0.71 8.23 -3.82
CA TRP A 136 1.63 7.91 -2.74
C TRP A 136 3.03 8.42 -3.06
N PHE A 137 3.61 9.17 -2.14
CA PHE A 137 5.02 9.49 -2.12
C PHE A 137 5.81 8.22 -1.89
N TRP A 138 6.70 7.91 -2.83
CA TRP A 138 7.53 6.72 -2.90
C TRP A 138 8.97 7.14 -3.19
#